data_AF-A0A6J1X335-F1
#
_entry.id   AF-A0A6J1X335-F1
#
_cell.length_a   1.000
_cell.length_b   1.000
_cell.length_c   1.000
_cell.angle_alpha   90.00
_cell.angle_beta   90.00
_cell.angle_gamma   90.00
#
_symmetry.space_group_name_H-M   'P 1'
#
loop_
_entity.id
_entity.type
_entity.pdbx_description
1 polymer ?
#
loop_
_entity_poly.entity_id
_entity_poly.type
_entity_poly.pdbx_seq_one_letter_code
_entity_poly.pdbx_strand_id
1 'polypeptide(L)'
;MINEVPPSVDILWDKTEDQFMKTFKYYKSNKPPPSLAEVINIEDINNTDKILLLTQKNAVQEDERAKQLGLRELKSWQLYSFMEHPGLFLIRNPFTSNGQRYWIQKCLQVYPRKPNKRNIDMETNVEDWWEACHRHGRCDKQLMKKLRWTTLGYHHNWDTKVYSDDNKSMFPEELSALCDVVARYLGYEEFRAEAAIVNYYHMNSTLSAHTDHSEVNLEAPLFSFRY
;
A
#
# COMPACT_ATOMS: atom_id res chain seq x y z
N MET A 1 -46.11 -21.70 21.62
CA MET A 1 -44.76 -22.04 22.09
C MET A 1 -43.84 -20.93 21.65
N ILE A 2 -43.43 -20.08 22.59
CA ILE A 2 -42.55 -18.94 22.39
C ILE A 2 -41.15 -19.50 22.63
N ASN A 3 -40.29 -19.50 21.61
CA ASN A 3 -38.91 -19.95 21.76
C ASN A 3 -38.09 -18.80 22.36
N GLU A 4 -37.66 -18.95 23.60
CA GLU A 4 -36.73 -18.04 24.27
C GLU A 4 -35.37 -18.09 23.58
N VAL A 5 -34.85 -16.92 23.21
CA VAL A 5 -33.49 -16.73 22.72
C VAL A 5 -32.54 -16.80 23.93
N PRO A 6 -31.51 -17.67 23.93
CA PRO A 6 -30.60 -17.75 25.07
C PRO A 6 -29.81 -16.43 25.22
N PRO A 7 -29.51 -16.01 26.46
CA PRO A 7 -28.82 -14.76 26.71
C PRO A 7 -27.44 -14.77 26.06
N SER A 8 -27.10 -13.64 25.44
CA SER A 8 -25.79 -13.37 24.87
C SER A 8 -24.72 -13.59 25.94
N VAL A 9 -23.78 -14.50 25.65
CA VAL A 9 -22.57 -14.64 26.44
C VAL A 9 -21.76 -13.36 26.22
N ASP A 10 -21.77 -12.48 27.23
CA ASP A 10 -20.83 -11.37 27.29
C ASP A 10 -19.42 -11.96 27.35
N ILE A 11 -18.76 -11.99 26.19
CA ILE A 11 -17.34 -12.27 26.09
C ILE A 11 -16.64 -11.14 26.83
N LEU A 12 -16.25 -11.41 28.08
CA LEU A 12 -15.34 -10.59 28.84
C LEU A 12 -14.03 -10.53 28.05
N TRP A 13 -13.87 -9.48 27.25
CA TRP A 13 -12.57 -9.11 26.69
C TRP A 13 -11.62 -8.89 27.85
N ASP A 14 -10.70 -9.82 28.03
CA ASP A 14 -9.61 -9.68 28.98
C ASP A 14 -8.91 -8.35 28.69
N LYS A 15 -8.79 -7.49 29.71
CA LYS A 15 -8.08 -6.21 29.64
C LYS A 15 -6.57 -6.43 29.65
N THR A 16 -6.10 -7.48 28.99
CA THR A 16 -4.69 -7.69 28.68
C THR A 16 -4.19 -6.52 27.86
N GLU A 17 -3.08 -5.93 28.33
CA GLU A 17 -2.42 -4.80 27.71
C GLU A 17 -2.23 -5.02 26.20
N ASP A 18 -2.74 -4.10 25.38
CA ASP A 18 -2.63 -4.16 23.92
C ASP A 18 -1.16 -4.08 23.48
N GLN A 19 -0.58 -5.24 23.19
CA GLN A 19 0.82 -5.40 22.81
C GLN A 19 1.14 -4.72 21.49
N PHE A 20 0.16 -4.66 20.56
CA PHE A 20 0.32 -3.92 19.32
C PHE A 20 0.49 -2.44 19.63
N MET A 21 -0.43 -1.85 20.39
CA MET A 21 -0.40 -0.41 20.66
C MET A 21 0.82 0.02 21.47
N LYS A 22 1.33 -0.83 22.35
CA LYS A 22 2.64 -0.61 23.00
C LYS A 22 3.77 -0.52 21.99
N THR A 23 3.89 -1.55 21.14
CA THR A 23 4.94 -1.65 20.13
C THR A 23 4.86 -0.49 19.14
N PHE A 24 3.64 -0.16 18.69
CA PHE A 24 3.37 0.99 17.84
C PHE A 24 3.80 2.31 18.50
N LYS A 25 3.42 2.56 19.76
CA LYS A 25 3.82 3.77 20.49
C LYS A 25 5.33 3.85 20.70
N TYR A 26 5.99 2.72 20.93
CA TYR A 26 7.45 2.64 21.03
C TYR A 26 8.12 3.08 19.73
N TYR A 27 7.78 2.45 18.60
CA TYR A 27 8.38 2.79 17.30
C TYR A 27 7.97 4.17 16.76
N LYS A 28 6.83 4.69 17.19
CA LYS A 28 6.37 6.07 16.91
C LYS A 28 7.12 7.13 17.72
N SER A 29 7.78 6.76 18.82
CA SER A 29 8.45 7.72 19.70
C SER A 29 9.60 8.42 18.99
N ASN A 30 9.72 9.74 19.18
CA ASN A 30 10.87 10.52 18.70
C ASN A 30 11.78 10.98 19.86
N LYS A 31 11.37 10.76 21.12
CA LYS A 31 12.07 11.24 22.32
C LYS A 31 11.82 10.31 23.53
N PRO A 32 12.76 9.41 23.87
CA PRO A 32 13.91 9.02 23.06
C PRO A 32 13.47 8.32 21.76
N PRO A 33 14.30 8.33 20.70
CA PRO A 33 14.06 7.49 19.54
C PRO A 33 14.13 6.01 19.94
N PRO A 34 13.33 5.12 19.31
CA PRO A 34 13.37 3.69 19.55
C PRO A 34 14.69 3.08 19.07
N SER A 35 15.08 1.97 19.68
CA SER A 35 16.06 1.07 19.07
C SER A 35 15.42 0.38 17.87
N LEU A 36 16.18 0.23 16.80
CA LEU A 36 15.76 -0.52 15.61
C LEU A 36 16.34 -1.94 15.58
N ALA A 37 16.97 -2.40 16.66
CA ALA A 37 17.62 -3.72 16.73
C ALA A 37 16.64 -4.89 16.49
N GLU A 38 15.40 -4.76 16.95
CA GLU A 38 14.36 -5.78 16.76
C GLU A 38 13.63 -5.64 15.42
N VAL A 39 13.93 -4.60 14.62
CA VAL A 39 13.31 -4.43 13.30
C VAL A 39 13.96 -5.41 12.34
N ILE A 40 13.13 -6.28 11.77
CA ILE A 40 13.56 -7.26 10.79
C ILE A 40 14.20 -6.54 9.58
N ASN A 41 15.45 -6.89 9.29
CA ASN A 41 16.20 -6.40 8.16
C ASN A 41 16.56 -7.57 7.23
N ILE A 42 16.07 -7.53 5.99
CA ILE A 42 16.35 -8.57 4.97
C ILE A 42 17.82 -8.62 4.53
N GLU A 43 18.61 -7.60 4.85
CA GLU A 43 20.05 -7.56 4.57
C GLU A 43 20.88 -8.19 5.70
N ASP A 44 20.27 -8.45 6.86
CA ASP A 44 20.95 -9.06 8.00
C ASP A 44 20.85 -10.58 7.94
N ILE A 45 22.01 -11.23 7.85
CA ILE A 45 22.15 -12.69 7.79
C ILE A 45 21.64 -13.40 9.05
N ASN A 46 21.52 -12.68 10.17
CA ASN A 46 21.01 -13.24 11.42
C ASN A 46 19.49 -13.42 11.41
N ASN A 47 18.75 -12.84 10.45
CA ASN A 47 17.29 -12.98 10.34
C ASN A 47 16.83 -14.19 9.51
N THR A 48 17.72 -15.17 9.28
CA THR A 48 17.44 -16.35 8.43
C THR A 48 16.41 -17.32 9.04
N ASP A 49 16.18 -17.24 10.35
CA ASP A 49 15.11 -17.92 11.08
C ASP A 49 13.73 -17.26 10.90
N LYS A 50 13.71 -15.95 10.62
CA LYS A 50 12.48 -15.15 10.46
C LYS A 50 12.05 -14.99 9.01
N ILE A 51 13.01 -14.94 8.09
CA ILE A 51 12.79 -14.65 6.67
C ILE A 51 13.44 -15.71 5.80
N LEU A 52 12.72 -16.15 4.78
CA LEU A 52 13.22 -17.06 3.76
C LEU A 52 13.31 -16.35 2.41
N LEU A 53 14.50 -16.33 1.80
CA LEU A 53 14.66 -15.96 0.39
C LEU A 53 14.14 -17.10 -0.47
N LEU A 54 13.10 -16.83 -1.25
CA LEU A 54 12.48 -17.81 -2.14
C LEU A 54 13.20 -17.83 -3.48
N THR A 55 13.79 -18.98 -3.80
CA THR A 55 14.22 -19.27 -5.16
C THR A 55 13.00 -19.72 -5.96
N GLN A 56 12.67 -18.98 -7.02
CA GLN A 56 11.64 -19.38 -7.97
C GLN A 56 12.00 -20.77 -8.54
N LYS A 57 11.15 -21.78 -8.26
CA LYS A 57 11.40 -23.19 -8.63
C LYS A 57 11.32 -23.44 -10.14
N ASN A 58 10.55 -22.60 -10.84
CA ASN A 58 10.43 -22.63 -12.30
C ASN A 58 11.26 -21.51 -12.91
N ALA A 59 11.68 -21.68 -14.16
CA ALA A 59 12.27 -20.59 -14.93
C ALA A 59 11.25 -19.44 -14.99
N VAL A 60 11.57 -18.34 -14.32
CA VAL A 60 10.75 -17.12 -14.35
C VAL A 60 10.68 -16.65 -15.79
N GLN A 61 9.47 -16.67 -16.36
CA GLN A 61 9.24 -16.11 -17.68
C GLN A 61 9.32 -14.59 -17.58
N GLU A 62 10.17 -13.97 -18.38
CA GLU A 62 10.23 -12.52 -18.47
C GLU A 62 8.94 -11.96 -19.08
N ASP A 63 8.53 -10.78 -18.63
CA ASP A 63 7.39 -10.05 -19.16
C ASP A 63 7.88 -8.86 -19.98
N GLU A 64 7.47 -8.77 -21.24
CA GLU A 64 7.92 -7.72 -22.18
C GLU A 64 7.58 -6.30 -21.68
N ARG A 65 6.53 -6.17 -20.85
CA ARG A 65 6.10 -4.90 -20.28
C ARG A 65 7.03 -4.43 -19.17
N ALA A 66 7.79 -5.33 -18.54
CA ALA A 66 8.63 -5.02 -17.38
C ALA A 66 9.58 -3.84 -17.64
N LYS A 67 10.24 -3.84 -18.81
CA LYS A 67 11.15 -2.76 -19.22
C LYS A 67 10.44 -1.41 -19.34
N GLN A 68 9.25 -1.39 -19.94
CA GLN A 68 8.47 -0.16 -20.15
C GLN A 68 7.93 0.40 -18.83
N LEU A 69 7.59 -0.49 -17.88
CA LEU A 69 7.15 -0.14 -16.52
C LEU A 69 8.32 0.24 -15.59
N GLY A 70 9.55 0.24 -16.10
CA GLY A 70 10.75 0.61 -15.35
C GLY A 70 11.18 -0.44 -14.32
N LEU A 71 10.77 -1.69 -14.49
CA LEU A 71 11.18 -2.84 -13.68
C LEU A 71 12.52 -3.41 -14.15
N ARG A 72 13.25 -4.03 -13.23
CA ARG A 72 14.40 -4.90 -13.52
C ARG A 72 13.90 -6.24 -14.06
N GLU A 73 14.77 -6.98 -14.74
CA GLU A 73 14.48 -8.34 -15.21
C GLU A 73 13.92 -9.19 -14.06
N LEU A 74 12.82 -9.90 -14.29
CA LEU A 74 12.07 -10.62 -13.24
C LEU A 74 12.95 -11.69 -12.58
N LYS A 75 13.83 -12.34 -13.35
CA LYS A 75 14.80 -13.30 -12.82
C LYS A 75 15.78 -12.73 -11.79
N SER A 76 15.95 -11.41 -11.75
CA SER A 76 16.85 -10.72 -10.80
C SER A 76 16.16 -10.31 -9.50
N TRP A 77 14.84 -10.52 -9.40
CA TRP A 77 14.07 -10.10 -8.24
C TRP A 77 14.38 -10.99 -7.04
N GLN A 78 14.46 -10.36 -5.87
CA GLN A 78 14.66 -11.04 -4.59
C GLN A 78 13.33 -11.08 -3.85
N LEU A 79 12.68 -12.25 -3.85
CA LEU A 79 11.40 -12.50 -3.19
C LEU A 79 11.64 -13.14 -1.82
N TYR A 80 11.13 -12.51 -0.77
CA TYR A 80 11.24 -12.98 0.60
C TYR A 80 9.85 -13.35 1.14
N SER A 81 9.76 -14.45 1.90
CA SER A 81 8.60 -14.81 2.70
C SER A 81 8.92 -14.75 4.19
N PHE A 82 7.90 -14.51 5.02
CA PHE A 82 8.04 -14.40 6.47
C PHE A 82 7.52 -15.67 7.14
N MET A 83 8.35 -16.34 7.94
CA MET A 83 8.07 -17.69 8.46
C MET A 83 6.86 -17.71 9.38
N GLU A 84 6.66 -16.67 10.18
CA GLU A 84 5.53 -16.52 11.10
C GLU A 84 4.28 -15.89 10.45
N HIS A 85 4.39 -15.43 9.20
CA HIS A 85 3.31 -14.75 8.48
C HIS A 85 3.12 -15.32 7.06
N PRO A 86 2.53 -16.53 6.94
CA PRO A 86 2.21 -17.12 5.64
C PRO A 86 1.36 -16.18 4.79
N GLY A 87 1.71 -16.03 3.51
CA GLY A 87 1.05 -15.12 2.57
C GLY A 87 1.65 -13.71 2.54
N LEU A 88 2.49 -13.33 3.52
CA LEU A 88 3.24 -12.08 3.47
C LEU A 88 4.51 -12.26 2.63
N PHE A 89 4.62 -11.48 1.57
CA PHE A 89 5.78 -11.46 0.67
C PHE A 89 6.40 -10.07 0.59
N LEU A 90 7.73 -10.04 0.40
CA LEU A 90 8.47 -8.82 0.12
C LEU A 90 9.35 -9.02 -1.11
N ILE A 91 9.14 -8.22 -2.14
CA ILE A 91 10.03 -8.14 -3.31
C ILE A 91 10.97 -6.96 -3.11
N ARG A 92 12.27 -7.21 -2.97
CA ARG A 92 13.24 -6.14 -2.74
C ARG A 92 13.52 -5.37 -4.02
N ASN A 93 13.09 -4.10 -4.03
CA ASN A 93 13.33 -3.10 -5.07
C ASN A 93 13.39 -3.68 -6.50
N PRO A 94 12.23 -4.10 -7.05
CA PRO A 94 12.17 -4.62 -8.40
C PRO A 94 12.32 -3.51 -9.46
N PHE A 95 12.47 -2.24 -9.08
CA PHE A 95 12.51 -1.11 -9.99
C PHE A 95 13.95 -0.70 -10.36
N THR A 96 14.08 -0.17 -11.56
CA THR A 96 15.22 0.66 -11.96
C THR A 96 15.10 2.04 -11.34
N SER A 97 16.20 2.79 -11.23
CA SER A 97 16.18 4.16 -10.69
C SER A 97 15.29 5.11 -11.51
N ASN A 98 15.21 4.91 -12.83
CA ASN A 98 14.32 5.67 -13.69
C ASN A 98 12.85 5.27 -13.48
N GLY A 99 12.57 3.97 -13.32
CA GLY A 99 11.24 3.47 -12.96
C GLY A 99 10.73 4.05 -11.64
N GLN A 100 11.56 4.07 -10.60
CA GLN A 100 11.18 4.70 -9.32
C GLN A 100 10.78 6.17 -9.49
N ARG A 101 11.62 6.96 -10.19
CA ARG A 101 11.31 8.38 -10.47
C ARG A 101 10.02 8.54 -11.27
N TYR A 102 9.78 7.67 -12.24
CA TYR A 102 8.57 7.66 -13.04
C TYR A 102 7.32 7.46 -12.18
N TRP A 103 7.29 6.42 -11.34
CA TRP A 103 6.15 6.12 -10.49
C TRP A 103 5.96 7.17 -9.38
N ILE A 104 7.04 7.71 -8.81
CA ILE A 104 6.98 8.86 -7.89
C ILE A 104 6.32 10.05 -8.59
N GLN A 105 6.72 10.35 -9.82
CA GLN A 105 6.13 11.44 -10.59
C GLN A 105 4.63 11.20 -10.86
N LYS A 106 4.24 9.98 -11.24
CA LYS A 106 2.82 9.63 -11.38
C LYS A 106 2.04 9.87 -10.09
N CYS A 107 2.56 9.41 -8.96
CA CYS A 107 1.94 9.59 -7.65
C CYS A 107 1.79 11.05 -7.24
N LEU A 108 2.77 11.90 -7.55
CA LEU A 108 2.76 13.32 -7.13
C LEU A 108 2.05 14.25 -8.10
N GLN A 109 2.08 13.95 -9.40
CA GLN A 109 1.63 14.88 -10.46
C GLN A 109 0.35 14.43 -11.16
N VAL A 110 0.21 13.13 -11.41
CA VAL A 110 -0.84 12.60 -12.30
C VAL A 110 -2.01 12.06 -11.50
N TYR A 111 -1.76 11.17 -10.56
CA TYR A 111 -2.80 10.52 -9.77
C TYR A 111 -3.66 11.51 -8.96
N PRO A 112 -3.11 12.59 -8.37
CA PRO A 112 -3.92 13.60 -7.71
C PRO A 112 -4.80 14.43 -8.66
N ARG A 113 -4.73 14.29 -9.99
CA ARG A 113 -5.61 15.07 -10.88
C ARG A 113 -7.04 14.52 -10.83
N LYS A 114 -8.00 15.41 -11.07
CA LYS A 114 -9.38 15.01 -11.35
C LYS A 114 -9.41 14.05 -12.56
N PRO A 115 -10.33 13.07 -12.60
CA PRO A 115 -11.47 12.89 -11.71
C PRO A 115 -11.18 12.15 -10.38
N ASN A 116 -9.93 11.77 -10.11
CA ASN A 116 -9.60 11.03 -8.88
C ASN A 116 -9.90 11.88 -7.63
N LYS A 117 -10.33 11.21 -6.56
CA LYS A 117 -10.65 11.85 -5.28
C LYS A 117 -9.41 11.95 -4.40
N ARG A 118 -9.31 13.05 -3.67
CA ARG A 118 -8.22 13.32 -2.72
C ARG A 118 -8.77 13.82 -1.40
N ASN A 119 -7.96 13.73 -0.35
CA ASN A 119 -8.33 14.29 0.94
C ASN A 119 -8.57 15.81 0.91
N ILE A 120 -7.84 16.54 0.06
CA ILE A 120 -7.91 18.01 -0.01
C ILE A 120 -9.24 18.52 -0.61
N ASP A 121 -9.96 17.67 -1.34
CA ASP A 121 -11.23 18.03 -1.98
C ASP A 121 -12.32 18.37 -0.96
N MET A 122 -12.17 17.93 0.29
CA MET A 122 -13.07 18.25 1.39
C MET A 122 -12.95 19.72 1.86
N GLU A 123 -11.77 20.32 1.68
CA GLU A 123 -11.46 21.66 2.22
C GLU A 123 -11.25 22.72 1.13
N THR A 124 -10.81 22.31 -0.07
CA THR A 124 -10.42 23.25 -1.12
C THR A 124 -10.67 22.65 -2.49
N ASN A 125 -11.26 23.44 -3.40
CA ASN A 125 -11.35 23.04 -4.79
C ASN A 125 -10.05 23.42 -5.54
N VAL A 126 -9.23 22.41 -5.85
CA VAL A 126 -7.99 22.57 -6.63
C VAL A 126 -8.09 21.71 -7.88
N GLU A 127 -8.16 22.31 -9.07
CA GLU A 127 -8.27 21.57 -10.33
C GLU A 127 -7.00 20.77 -10.63
N ASP A 128 -5.87 21.44 -10.91
CA ASP A 128 -4.55 20.80 -11.02
C ASP A 128 -3.75 21.01 -9.74
N TRP A 129 -3.61 19.92 -8.97
CA TRP A 129 -2.85 19.90 -7.73
C TRP A 129 -1.38 20.31 -7.92
N TRP A 130 -0.74 19.79 -8.97
CA TRP A 130 0.69 19.97 -9.17
C TRP A 130 1.01 21.41 -9.54
N GLU A 131 0.20 21.99 -10.44
CA GLU A 131 0.32 23.40 -10.84
C GLU A 131 0.01 24.34 -9.66
N ALA A 132 -1.02 24.03 -8.85
CA ALA A 132 -1.32 24.82 -7.66
C ALA A 132 -0.15 24.83 -6.67
N CYS A 133 0.56 23.72 -6.53
CA CYS A 133 1.76 23.61 -5.70
C CYS A 133 2.99 24.27 -6.33
N HIS A 134 3.05 24.47 -7.64
CA HIS A 134 4.23 24.97 -8.36
C HIS A 134 3.91 26.20 -9.19
N ARG A 135 3.90 27.37 -8.56
CA ARG A 135 3.63 28.65 -9.24
C ARG A 135 4.89 29.49 -9.34
N HIS A 136 5.10 30.12 -10.51
CA HIS A 136 6.22 31.04 -10.77
C HIS A 136 7.61 30.45 -10.41
N GLY A 137 7.82 29.16 -10.68
CA GLY A 137 9.07 28.46 -10.37
C GLY A 137 9.32 28.22 -8.88
N ARG A 138 8.32 28.43 -8.01
CA ARG A 138 8.40 28.16 -6.57
C ARG A 138 7.40 27.08 -6.18
N CYS A 139 7.84 26.23 -5.26
CA CYS A 139 7.03 25.19 -4.65
C CYS A 139 6.37 25.70 -3.36
N ASP A 140 5.04 25.67 -3.28
CA ASP A 140 4.29 25.88 -2.05
C ASP A 140 4.34 24.60 -1.19
N LYS A 141 5.35 24.55 -0.32
CA LYS A 141 5.55 23.44 0.60
C LYS A 141 4.42 23.28 1.61
N GLN A 142 3.67 24.33 1.94
CA GLN A 142 2.55 24.23 2.88
C GLN A 142 1.36 23.57 2.20
N LEU A 143 1.06 23.99 0.97
CA LEU A 143 0.02 23.35 0.18
C LEU A 143 0.38 21.89 -0.08
N MET A 144 1.59 21.57 -0.57
CA MET A 144 2.02 20.18 -0.80
C MET A 144 1.85 19.30 0.45
N LYS A 145 2.10 19.86 1.64
CA LYS A 145 1.91 19.19 2.93
C LYS A 145 0.45 18.96 3.30
N LYS A 146 -0.54 19.33 2.49
CA LYS A 146 -1.95 19.00 2.74
C LYS A 146 -2.39 17.70 2.09
N LEU A 147 -1.73 17.23 1.03
CA LEU A 147 -2.09 15.95 0.41
C LEU A 147 -1.70 14.78 1.32
N ARG A 148 -2.64 13.87 1.55
CA ARG A 148 -2.53 12.69 2.44
C ARG A 148 -2.95 11.41 1.75
N TRP A 149 -3.99 11.47 0.91
CA TRP A 149 -4.39 10.32 0.11
C TRP A 149 -5.02 10.76 -1.20
N THR A 150 -4.94 9.86 -2.19
CA THR A 150 -5.65 9.90 -3.47
C THR A 150 -6.21 8.51 -3.74
N THR A 151 -7.46 8.39 -4.19
CA THR A 151 -8.07 7.10 -4.59
C THR A 151 -8.21 6.98 -6.10
N LEU A 152 -7.95 5.80 -6.65
CA LEU A 152 -7.98 5.48 -8.09
C LEU A 152 -8.93 4.31 -8.36
N GLY A 153 -9.61 4.29 -9.51
CA GLY A 153 -10.58 3.24 -9.83
C GLY A 153 -11.81 3.35 -8.94
N TYR A 154 -12.24 2.24 -8.31
CA TYR A 154 -13.26 2.30 -7.26
C TYR A 154 -12.74 3.11 -6.07
N HIS A 155 -13.45 4.18 -5.73
CA HIS A 155 -13.03 5.09 -4.68
C HIS A 155 -13.51 4.59 -3.32
N HIS A 156 -12.57 4.43 -2.40
CA HIS A 156 -12.87 4.01 -1.03
C HIS A 156 -13.79 5.04 -0.34
N ASN A 157 -14.92 4.58 0.17
CA ASN A 157 -15.80 5.38 1.00
C ASN A 157 -15.38 5.22 2.46
N TRP A 158 -14.81 6.27 3.05
CA TRP A 158 -14.28 6.23 4.41
C TRP A 158 -15.34 6.02 5.51
N ASP A 159 -16.60 6.36 5.23
CA ASP A 159 -17.71 6.22 6.18
C ASP A 159 -18.28 4.81 6.16
N THR A 160 -18.59 4.30 4.97
CA THR A 160 -19.21 2.97 4.80
C THR A 160 -18.20 1.84 4.70
N LYS A 161 -16.95 2.15 4.32
CA LYS A 161 -15.88 1.20 4.00
C LYS A 161 -16.27 0.19 2.90
N VAL A 162 -17.12 0.62 1.97
CA VAL A 162 -17.65 -0.20 0.87
C VAL A 162 -17.43 0.52 -0.46
N TYR A 163 -16.96 -0.22 -1.47
CA TYR A 163 -16.86 0.25 -2.86
C TYR A 163 -18.21 0.16 -3.58
N SER A 164 -18.42 1.01 -4.60
CA SER A 164 -19.67 1.01 -5.39
C SER A 164 -19.42 1.43 -6.84
N ASP A 165 -20.28 0.94 -7.75
CA ASP A 165 -20.23 1.29 -9.18
C ASP A 165 -20.47 2.77 -9.47
N ASP A 166 -21.24 3.46 -8.61
CA ASP A 166 -21.52 4.88 -8.73
C ASP A 166 -20.33 5.76 -8.28
N ASN A 167 -19.34 5.17 -7.61
CA ASN A 167 -18.21 5.89 -7.02
C ASN A 167 -16.87 5.36 -7.57
N LYS A 168 -16.66 5.50 -8.88
CA LYS A 168 -15.42 5.09 -9.53
C LYS A 168 -14.96 6.03 -10.64
N SER A 169 -13.65 6.02 -10.88
CA SER A 169 -13.00 6.58 -12.07
C SER A 169 -12.36 5.46 -12.89
N MET A 170 -11.82 5.78 -14.08
CA MET A 170 -11.00 4.82 -14.81
C MET A 170 -9.72 4.51 -14.02
N PHE A 171 -9.43 3.22 -13.83
CA PHE A 171 -8.18 2.80 -13.21
C PHE A 171 -7.01 3.02 -14.19
N PRO A 172 -5.85 3.56 -13.74
CA PRO A 172 -4.73 3.83 -14.64
C PRO A 172 -4.15 2.56 -15.27
N GLU A 173 -4.15 2.48 -16.60
CA GLU A 173 -3.72 1.29 -17.36
C GLU A 173 -2.29 0.84 -17.01
N GLU A 174 -1.36 1.79 -16.89
CA GLU A 174 0.03 1.47 -16.57
C GLU A 174 0.17 0.88 -15.16
N LEU A 175 -0.59 1.39 -14.19
CA LEU A 175 -0.60 0.84 -12.83
C LEU A 175 -1.25 -0.55 -12.83
N SER A 176 -2.30 -0.76 -13.63
CA SER A 176 -2.90 -2.08 -13.81
C SER A 176 -1.90 -3.06 -14.39
N ALA A 177 -1.13 -2.65 -15.41
CA ALA A 177 -0.08 -3.47 -15.99
C ALA A 177 1.05 -3.77 -14.99
N LEU A 178 1.46 -2.80 -14.17
CA LEU A 178 2.42 -3.01 -13.10
C LEU A 178 1.94 -4.08 -12.10
N CYS A 179 0.73 -3.94 -11.59
CA CYS A 179 0.17 -4.92 -10.65
C CYS A 179 0.01 -6.30 -11.29
N ASP A 180 -0.42 -6.36 -12.56
CA ASP A 180 -0.59 -7.61 -13.30
C ASP A 180 0.74 -8.34 -13.55
N VAL A 181 1.84 -7.62 -13.84
CA VAL A 181 3.19 -8.22 -13.92
C VAL A 181 3.60 -8.83 -12.58
N VAL A 182 3.40 -8.10 -11.47
CA VAL A 182 3.74 -8.58 -10.12
C VAL A 182 2.85 -9.77 -9.73
N ALA A 183 1.57 -9.72 -10.07
CA ALA A 183 0.61 -10.79 -9.79
C ALA A 183 1.01 -12.09 -10.50
N ARG A 184 1.28 -12.04 -11.82
CA ARG A 184 1.75 -13.21 -12.57
C ARG A 184 3.08 -13.74 -12.04
N TYR A 185 4.01 -12.87 -11.67
CA TYR A 185 5.28 -13.28 -11.05
C TYR A 185 5.06 -14.09 -9.75
N LEU A 186 3.99 -13.80 -9.02
CA LEU A 186 3.59 -14.50 -7.79
C LEU A 186 2.58 -15.64 -8.02
N GLY A 187 2.20 -15.92 -9.27
CA GLY A 187 1.26 -17.00 -9.62
C GLY A 187 -0.23 -16.63 -9.58
N TYR A 188 -0.57 -15.34 -9.47
CA TYR A 188 -1.95 -14.85 -9.48
C TYR A 188 -2.37 -14.39 -10.89
N GLU A 189 -2.71 -15.33 -11.76
CA GLU A 189 -3.01 -15.05 -13.18
C GLU A 189 -4.34 -14.31 -13.41
N GLU A 190 -5.29 -14.46 -12.49
CA GLU A 190 -6.63 -13.87 -12.59
C GLU A 190 -6.77 -12.51 -11.89
N PHE A 191 -5.70 -12.03 -11.25
CA PHE A 191 -5.72 -10.76 -10.54
C PHE A 191 -6.04 -9.59 -11.48
N ARG A 192 -6.88 -8.66 -11.01
CA ARG A 192 -7.19 -7.40 -11.70
C ARG A 192 -7.10 -6.24 -10.72
N ALA A 193 -6.38 -5.19 -11.11
CA ALA A 193 -6.30 -3.97 -10.33
C ALA A 193 -7.54 -3.09 -10.60
N GLU A 194 -8.37 -2.89 -9.59
CA GLU A 194 -9.65 -2.17 -9.74
C GLU A 194 -9.78 -0.97 -8.80
N ALA A 195 -9.08 -1.00 -7.67
CA ALA A 195 -9.05 0.06 -6.66
C ALA A 195 -7.62 0.28 -6.17
N ALA A 196 -7.25 1.53 -5.89
CA ALA A 196 -5.98 1.83 -5.25
C ALA A 196 -6.07 3.08 -4.37
N ILE A 197 -5.31 3.08 -3.28
CA ILE A 197 -5.12 4.24 -2.41
C ILE A 197 -3.64 4.62 -2.44
N VAL A 198 -3.35 5.82 -2.94
CA VAL A 198 -2.01 6.41 -2.88
C VAL A 198 -1.92 7.23 -1.60
N ASN A 199 -1.12 6.77 -0.64
CA ASN A 199 -0.91 7.45 0.62
C ASN A 199 0.37 8.31 0.61
N TYR A 200 0.27 9.54 1.13
CA TYR A 200 1.38 10.50 1.17
C TYR A 200 1.78 10.77 2.62
N TYR A 201 2.93 10.23 3.02
CA TYR A 201 3.47 10.34 4.37
C TYR A 201 4.54 11.44 4.46
N HIS A 202 4.39 12.32 5.45
CA HIS A 202 5.44 13.23 5.90
C HIS A 202 6.21 12.60 7.07
N MET A 203 7.34 13.18 7.46
CA MET A 203 8.19 12.64 8.54
C MET A 203 7.47 12.43 9.89
N ASN A 204 6.37 13.15 10.13
CA ASN A 204 5.55 13.03 11.34
C ASN A 204 4.23 12.27 11.12
N SER A 205 4.01 11.72 9.92
CA SER A 205 2.81 10.96 9.60
C SER A 205 2.90 9.56 10.19
N THR A 206 1.77 9.02 10.62
CA THR A 206 1.67 7.67 11.17
C THR A 206 0.39 7.02 10.71
N LEU A 207 0.44 5.73 10.40
CA LEU A 207 -0.73 4.90 10.14
C LEU A 207 -0.88 3.91 11.30
N SER A 208 -2.00 3.97 12.01
CA SER A 208 -2.28 3.08 13.13
C SER A 208 -2.74 1.70 12.65
N ALA A 209 -2.86 0.75 13.58
CA ALA A 209 -3.43 -0.57 13.31
C ALA A 209 -4.79 -0.45 12.60
N HIS A 210 -4.93 -1.20 11.50
CA HIS A 210 -6.18 -1.45 10.81
C HIS A 210 -6.01 -2.73 9.99
N THR A 211 -7.15 -3.27 9.54
CA THR A 211 -7.20 -4.38 8.59
C THR A 211 -8.03 -3.93 7.39
N ASP A 212 -7.62 -4.35 6.20
CA ASP A 212 -8.37 -4.10 4.98
C ASP A 212 -9.48 -5.16 4.85
N HIS A 213 -10.72 -4.70 4.78
CA HIS A 213 -11.93 -5.54 4.76
C HIS A 213 -13.00 -4.97 3.82
N SER A 214 -12.62 -4.04 2.94
CA SER A 214 -13.53 -3.35 2.03
C SER A 214 -13.70 -4.10 0.71
N GLU A 215 -12.73 -4.93 0.37
CA GLU A 215 -12.69 -5.77 -0.81
C GLU A 215 -13.63 -6.97 -0.65
N VAL A 216 -14.33 -7.32 -1.73
CA VAL A 216 -15.28 -8.46 -1.74
C VAL A 216 -14.54 -9.80 -1.82
N ASN A 217 -13.44 -9.85 -2.57
CA ASN A 217 -12.62 -11.05 -2.73
C ASN A 217 -11.37 -10.96 -1.84
N LEU A 218 -11.40 -11.67 -0.71
CA LEU A 218 -10.28 -11.73 0.24
C LEU A 218 -9.18 -12.73 -0.15
N GLU A 219 -9.40 -13.55 -1.19
CA GLU A 219 -8.37 -14.47 -1.73
C GLU A 219 -7.41 -13.77 -2.69
N ALA A 220 -7.82 -12.63 -3.26
CA ALA A 220 -6.98 -11.83 -4.12
C ALA A 220 -5.84 -11.14 -3.32
N PRO A 221 -4.61 -11.07 -3.86
CA PRO A 221 -3.51 -10.41 -3.18
C PRO A 221 -3.70 -8.89 -3.12
N LEU A 222 -3.20 -8.27 -2.05
CA LEU A 222 -3.03 -6.82 -1.95
C LEU A 222 -1.58 -6.44 -2.27
N PHE A 223 -1.39 -5.51 -3.21
CA PHE A 223 -0.06 -4.99 -3.55
C PHE A 223 0.18 -3.61 -2.94
N SER A 224 1.31 -3.49 -2.23
CA SER A 224 1.80 -2.23 -1.66
C SER A 224 3.16 -1.89 -2.26
N PHE A 225 3.24 -0.73 -2.92
CA PHE A 225 4.47 -0.18 -3.48
C PHE A 225 4.96 0.98 -2.62
N ARG A 226 6.24 0.95 -2.26
CA ARG A 226 6.90 2.02 -1.51
C ARG A 226 7.99 2.65 -2.36
N TYR A 227 7.98 3.97 -2.42
CA TYR A 227 8.99 4.80 -3.08
C TYR A 227 9.64 5.76 -2.09
#